data_AF-A0A674JD51-F1
#
_entry.id   AF-A0A674JD51-F1
#
_cell.length_a   1.000
_cell.length_b   1.000
_cell.length_c   1.000
_cell.angle_alpha   90.00
_cell.angle_beta   90.00
_cell.angle_gamma   90.00
#
_symmetry.space_group_name_H-M   'P 1'
#
loop_
_entity.id
_entity.type
_entity.pdbx_description
1 polymer ?
#
loop_
_entity_poly.entity_id
_entity_poly.type
_entity_poly.pdbx_seq_one_letter_code
_entity_poly.pdbx_strand_id
1 'polypeptide(L)'
;MVIIIVLNLIFGVIIDTFADLRSEKQKKEEILKTTCFICGLERDKFDNKTVSFEEHIKYEHNMWNYLYFIVLVRVKNKTDYTGPESYVAQMIKNKNLDWFPRMRAMSLVSNEGEGEQNELRSLQDKLNSTMKLVSHLTSQLNELKEQGHPKHGVSNSQ
;
A
#
# COMPACT_ATOMS: atom_id res chain seq x y z
N MET A 1 53.27 23.14 -32.13
CA MET A 1 52.97 21.79 -31.63
C MET A 1 52.42 21.81 -30.20
N VAL A 2 53.18 22.25 -29.19
CA VAL A 2 52.73 22.28 -27.77
C VAL A 2 51.43 23.07 -27.55
N ILE A 3 51.34 24.28 -28.10
CA ILE A 3 50.16 25.16 -27.94
C ILE A 3 48.88 24.50 -28.49
N ILE A 4 48.97 23.80 -29.62
CA ILE A 4 47.84 23.12 -30.27
C ILE A 4 47.33 21.97 -29.40
N ILE A 5 48.24 21.18 -28.82
CA ILE A 5 47.89 20.05 -27.94
C ILE A 5 47.18 20.56 -26.68
N VAL A 6 47.71 21.62 -26.05
CA VAL A 6 47.12 22.20 -24.83
C VAL A 6 45.74 22.79 -25.12
N LEU A 7 45.57 23.54 -26.21
CA LEU A 7 44.27 24.08 -26.61
C LEU A 7 43.23 22.98 -26.84
N ASN A 8 43.59 21.92 -27.56
CA ASN A 8 42.68 20.79 -27.81
C ASN A 8 42.33 20.02 -26.55
N LEU A 9 43.26 19.90 -25.59
CA LEU A 9 42.97 19.30 -24.29
C LEU A 9 41.96 20.15 -23.50
N ILE A 10 42.16 21.46 -23.45
CA ILE A 10 41.24 22.39 -22.77
C ILE A 10 39.85 22.34 -23.43
N PHE A 11 39.79 22.37 -24.76
CA PHE A 11 38.51 22.23 -25.48
C PHE A 11 37.85 20.88 -25.22
N GLY A 12 38.62 19.78 -25.16
CA GLY A 12 38.12 18.46 -24.80
C GLY A 12 37.42 18.46 -23.44
N VAL A 13 38.09 18.97 -22.40
CA VAL A 13 37.51 19.05 -21.04
C VAL A 13 36.23 19.91 -21.02
N ILE A 14 36.22 21.03 -21.74
CA ILE A 14 35.03 21.90 -21.83
C ILE A 14 33.88 21.16 -22.51
N ILE A 15 34.14 20.46 -23.63
CA ILE A 15 33.12 19.70 -24.37
C ILE A 15 32.55 18.59 -23.49
N ASP A 16 33.41 17.83 -22.82
CA ASP A 16 32.99 16.75 -21.91
C ASP A 16 32.11 17.30 -20.78
N THR A 17 32.51 18.43 -20.18
CA THR A 17 31.70 19.10 -19.14
C THR A 17 30.32 19.51 -19.66
N PHE A 18 30.22 20.06 -20.88
CA PHE A 18 28.93 20.42 -21.47
C PHE A 18 28.08 19.20 -21.83
N ALA A 19 28.70 18.12 -22.28
CA ALA A 19 28.03 16.85 -22.53
C ALA A 19 27.42 16.29 -21.25
N ASP A 20 28.18 16.33 -20.14
CA ASP A 20 27.72 15.90 -18.82
C ASP A 20 26.56 16.75 -18.32
N LEU A 21 26.68 18.09 -18.36
CA LEU A 21 25.60 19.00 -17.98
C LEU A 21 24.31 18.77 -18.78
N ARG A 22 24.44 18.45 -20.08
CA ARG A 22 23.31 18.12 -20.94
C ARG A 22 22.67 16.80 -20.52
N SER A 23 23.48 15.77 -20.28
CA SER A 23 23.02 14.45 -19.84
C SER A 23 22.29 14.54 -18.50
N GLU A 24 22.84 15.28 -17.53
CA GLU A 24 22.21 15.52 -16.23
C GLU A 24 20.87 16.24 -16.36
N LYS A 25 20.80 17.28 -17.22
CA LYS A 25 19.55 17.99 -17.49
C LYS A 25 18.50 17.06 -18.08
N GLN A 26 18.86 16.28 -19.09
CA GLN A 26 17.95 15.34 -19.73
C GLN A 26 17.43 14.29 -18.74
N LYS A 27 18.32 13.72 -17.92
CA LYS A 27 17.94 12.75 -16.86
C LYS A 27 16.99 13.36 -15.84
N LYS A 28 17.22 14.61 -15.41
CA LYS A 28 16.30 15.31 -14.49
C LYS A 28 14.93 15.53 -15.12
N GLU A 29 14.88 15.99 -16.37
CA GLU A 29 13.62 16.20 -17.08
C GLU A 29 12.84 14.89 -17.30
N GLU A 30 13.54 13.79 -17.56
CA GLU A 30 12.93 12.47 -17.70
C GLU A 30 12.29 12.03 -16.38
N ILE A 31 13.04 12.06 -15.26
CA ILE A 31 12.51 11.72 -13.93
C ILE A 31 11.27 12.55 -13.60
N LEU A 32 11.28 13.85 -13.89
CA LEU A 32 10.11 14.73 -13.63
C LEU A 32 8.88 14.36 -14.48
N LYS A 33 9.06 13.73 -15.65
CA LYS A 33 7.96 13.31 -16.55
C LYS A 33 7.44 11.91 -16.24
N THR A 34 8.29 11.06 -15.68
CA THR A 34 8.01 9.62 -15.50
C THR A 34 7.85 9.22 -14.04
N THR A 35 8.17 10.08 -13.08
CA THR A 35 8.07 9.76 -11.64
C THR A 35 7.17 10.77 -10.95
N CYS A 36 6.22 10.29 -10.15
CA CYS A 36 5.35 11.16 -9.37
C CYS A 36 6.17 11.85 -8.26
N PHE A 37 6.16 13.18 -8.23
CA PHE A 37 6.92 13.98 -7.27
C PHE A 37 6.56 13.70 -5.80
N ILE A 38 5.29 13.37 -5.54
CA ILE A 38 4.77 13.20 -4.19
C ILE A 38 5.11 11.81 -3.61
N CYS A 39 4.84 10.74 -4.36
CA CYS A 39 4.96 9.38 -3.86
C CYS A 39 6.17 8.60 -4.39
N GLY A 40 6.84 9.08 -5.42
CA GLY A 40 8.00 8.43 -6.03
C GLY A 40 7.67 7.23 -6.93
N LEU A 41 6.39 6.99 -7.23
CA LEU A 41 5.99 5.92 -8.15
C LEU A 41 6.31 6.31 -9.60
N GLU A 42 6.87 5.36 -10.34
CA GLU A 42 7.11 5.48 -11.76
C GLU A 42 5.80 5.31 -12.56
N ARG A 43 5.76 5.95 -13.73
CA ARG A 43 4.63 5.99 -14.65
C ARG A 43 4.17 4.59 -15.07
N ASP A 44 5.11 3.67 -15.23
CA ASP A 44 4.86 2.27 -15.62
C ASP A 44 3.92 1.54 -14.64
N LYS A 45 3.87 1.96 -13.36
CA LYS A 45 2.97 1.36 -12.34
C LYS A 45 1.49 1.63 -12.60
N PHE A 46 1.20 2.62 -13.43
CA PHE A 46 -0.16 3.01 -13.81
C PHE A 46 -0.57 2.45 -15.17
N ASP A 47 0.35 1.80 -15.89
CA ASP A 47 0.02 1.13 -17.15
C ASP A 47 -0.96 -0.02 -16.90
N ASN A 48 -1.99 -0.13 -17.75
CA ASN A 48 -3.07 -1.12 -17.62
C ASN A 48 -3.87 -1.03 -16.31
N LYS A 49 -3.83 0.11 -15.61
CA LYS A 49 -4.69 0.42 -14.47
C LYS A 49 -5.86 1.30 -14.89
N THR A 50 -6.87 1.38 -14.03
CA THR A 50 -8.06 2.21 -14.27
C THR A 50 -7.77 3.69 -14.21
N VAL A 51 -6.74 4.10 -13.47
CA VAL A 51 -6.31 5.50 -13.31
C VAL A 51 -5.00 5.69 -14.07
N SER A 52 -4.97 6.66 -14.97
CA SER A 52 -3.75 7.04 -15.70
C SER A 52 -2.76 7.79 -14.81
N PHE A 53 -1.48 7.80 -15.19
CA PHE A 53 -0.46 8.59 -14.49
C PHE A 53 -0.79 10.08 -14.48
N GLU A 54 -1.35 10.61 -15.57
CA GLU A 54 -1.80 12.01 -15.67
C GLU A 54 -2.92 12.34 -14.68
N GLU A 55 -3.91 11.46 -14.53
CA GLU A 55 -4.99 11.65 -13.56
C GLU A 55 -4.47 11.54 -12.13
N HIS A 56 -3.56 10.60 -11.88
CA HIS A 56 -2.88 10.43 -10.60
C HIS A 56 -2.18 11.74 -10.18
N ILE A 57 -1.32 12.32 -11.01
CA ILE A 57 -0.61 13.56 -10.65
C ILE A 57 -1.54 14.78 -10.60
N LYS A 58 -2.64 14.78 -11.36
CA LYS A 58 -3.54 15.94 -11.46
C LYS A 58 -4.54 16.01 -10.32
N TYR A 59 -5.12 14.87 -9.94
CA TYR A 59 -6.26 14.81 -9.02
C TYR A 59 -5.92 14.13 -7.68
N GLU A 60 -5.00 13.16 -7.67
CA GLU A 60 -4.61 12.46 -6.43
C GLU A 60 -3.39 13.13 -5.77
N HIS A 61 -2.30 13.28 -6.52
CA HIS A 61 -1.00 13.76 -6.05
C HIS A 61 -0.61 15.12 -6.67
N ASN A 62 -1.55 16.06 -6.67
CA ASN A 62 -1.29 17.42 -7.14
C ASN A 62 -0.38 18.18 -6.17
N MET A 63 0.81 18.59 -6.64
CA MET A 63 1.81 19.28 -5.83
C MET A 63 1.29 20.55 -5.12
N TRP A 64 0.44 21.32 -5.80
CA TRP A 64 -0.08 22.57 -5.27
C TRP A 64 -1.07 22.34 -4.13
N ASN A 65 -1.84 21.26 -4.19
CA ASN A 65 -2.77 20.91 -3.12
C ASN A 65 -2.02 20.61 -1.80
N TYR A 66 -0.85 19.97 -1.86
CA TYR A 66 0.00 19.78 -0.67
C TYR A 66 0.51 21.11 -0.11
N LEU A 67 0.95 22.02 -0.98
CA LEU A 67 1.39 23.35 -0.56
C LEU A 67 0.24 24.12 0.11
N TYR A 68 -0.95 24.14 -0.51
CA TYR A 68 -2.13 24.79 0.04
C TYR A 68 -2.53 24.20 1.38
N PHE A 69 -2.46 22.87 1.53
CA PHE A 69 -2.74 22.21 2.80
C PHE A 69 -1.73 22.59 3.90
N ILE A 70 -0.44 22.66 3.58
CA ILE A 70 0.58 23.12 4.53
C ILE A 70 0.31 24.57 4.98
N VAL A 71 -0.06 25.45 4.05
CA VAL A 71 -0.42 26.84 4.37
C VAL A 71 -1.68 26.88 5.24
N LEU A 72 -2.72 26.12 4.87
CA LEU A 72 -3.97 26.00 5.63
C LEU A 72 -3.68 25.62 7.08
N VAL A 73 -2.92 24.54 7.31
CA VAL A 73 -2.56 24.09 8.65
C VAL A 73 -1.82 25.18 9.42
N ARG A 74 -0.93 25.95 8.78
CA ARG A 74 -0.19 27.03 9.46
C ARG A 74 -1.05 28.22 9.89
N VAL A 75 -2.09 28.56 9.13
CA VAL A 75 -2.92 29.75 9.37
C VAL A 75 -4.19 29.47 10.16
N LYS A 76 -4.73 28.24 10.03
CA LYS A 76 -5.96 27.83 10.71
C LYS A 76 -5.75 27.78 12.22
N ASN A 77 -6.78 28.16 12.98
CA ASN A 77 -6.74 28.08 14.44
C ASN A 77 -6.62 26.61 14.87
N LYS A 78 -5.71 26.34 15.80
CA LYS A 78 -5.39 24.99 16.29
C LYS A 78 -6.59 24.29 16.94
N THR A 79 -7.50 25.04 17.55
CA THR A 79 -8.72 24.48 18.16
C THR A 79 -9.68 23.92 17.12
N ASP A 80 -9.58 24.37 15.87
CA ASP A 80 -10.49 24.01 14.78
C ASP A 80 -9.89 22.92 13.89
N TYR A 81 -8.71 22.39 14.26
CA TYR A 81 -8.09 21.31 13.54
C TYR A 81 -8.95 20.05 13.62
N THR A 82 -9.11 19.39 12.48
CA THR A 82 -9.54 18.00 12.41
C THR A 82 -8.42 17.07 12.91
N GLY A 83 -8.74 15.80 13.10
CA GLY A 83 -7.74 14.78 13.48
C GLY A 83 -6.54 14.72 12.52
N PRO A 84 -6.75 14.57 11.20
CA PRO A 84 -5.66 14.56 10.22
C PRO A 84 -4.85 15.85 10.18
N GLU A 85 -5.49 17.02 10.29
CA GLU A 85 -4.79 18.31 10.34
C GLU A 85 -3.88 18.40 11.58
N SER A 86 -4.37 17.95 12.74
CA SER A 86 -3.58 17.91 13.98
C SER A 86 -2.37 16.98 13.85
N TYR A 87 -2.56 15.80 13.26
CA TYR A 87 -1.49 14.87 12.97
C TYR A 87 -0.43 15.51 12.07
N VAL A 88 -0.83 16.06 10.92
CA VAL A 88 0.11 16.68 9.98
C VAL A 88 0.79 17.91 10.59
N ALA A 89 0.08 18.73 11.37
CA ALA A 89 0.66 19.86 12.08
C ALA A 89 1.80 19.42 13.02
N GLN A 90 1.59 18.32 13.76
CA GLN A 90 2.61 17.76 14.64
C GLN A 90 3.80 17.19 13.85
N MET A 91 3.54 16.50 12.73
CA MET A 91 4.60 15.98 11.85
C MET A 91 5.46 17.11 11.28
N ILE A 92 4.84 18.20 10.80
CA ILE A 92 5.54 19.40 10.32
C ILE A 92 6.37 20.04 11.44
N LYS A 93 5.79 20.20 12.64
CA LYS A 93 6.50 20.75 13.82
C LYS A 93 7.74 19.93 14.17
N ASN A 94 7.64 18.61 14.08
CA ASN A 94 8.73 17.68 14.37
C ASN A 94 9.69 17.48 13.18
N LYS A 95 9.47 18.19 12.06
CA LYS A 95 10.21 18.03 10.80
C LYS A 95 10.20 16.57 10.29
N ASN A 96 9.13 15.83 10.59
CA ASN A 96 8.94 14.46 10.12
C ASN A 96 8.13 14.48 8.80
N LEU A 97 8.65 13.82 7.77
CA LEU A 97 8.07 13.74 6.43
C LEU A 97 7.24 12.47 6.17
N ASP A 98 7.10 11.58 7.15
CA ASP A 98 6.42 10.27 7.01
C ASP A 98 4.91 10.39 6.75
N TRP A 99 4.34 11.59 6.87
CA TRP A 99 2.94 11.85 6.51
C TRP A 99 2.72 11.95 4.99
N PHE A 100 3.78 12.16 4.19
CA PHE A 100 3.70 12.02 2.74
C PHE A 100 3.59 10.54 2.36
N PRO A 101 2.79 10.19 1.33
CA PRO A 101 2.76 8.83 0.82
C PRO A 101 4.13 8.49 0.21
N ARG A 102 4.66 7.30 0.51
CA ARG A 102 5.90 6.80 -0.09
C ARG A 102 5.62 5.47 -0.77
N MET A 103 5.92 5.38 -2.07
CA MET A 103 5.73 4.18 -2.89
C MET A 103 4.30 3.61 -2.83
N ARG A 104 3.30 4.47 -2.65
CA ARG A 104 1.88 4.08 -2.56
C ARG A 104 0.98 5.16 -3.16
N ALA A 105 -0.17 4.72 -3.66
CA ALA A 105 -1.25 5.54 -4.19
C ALA A 105 -2.57 4.81 -3.92
N MET A 106 -3.65 5.56 -3.61
CA MET A 106 -4.99 5.01 -3.42
C MET A 106 -5.47 4.26 -4.66
N SER A 107 -5.16 4.79 -5.84
CA SER A 107 -5.48 4.17 -7.14
C SER A 107 -4.78 2.83 -7.40
N LEU A 108 -3.70 2.52 -6.68
CA LEU A 108 -2.92 1.29 -6.83
C LEU A 108 -3.10 0.31 -5.67
N VAL A 109 -3.95 0.61 -4.69
CA VAL A 109 -4.31 -0.35 -3.66
C VAL A 109 -5.11 -1.45 -4.34
N SER A 110 -4.42 -2.54 -4.68
CA SER A 110 -5.04 -3.75 -5.22
C SER A 110 -6.21 -4.14 -4.33
N ASN A 111 -7.37 -4.36 -4.95
CA ASN A 111 -8.59 -4.90 -4.39
C ASN A 111 -8.29 -5.86 -3.21
N GLU A 112 -8.52 -5.41 -1.97
CA GLU A 112 -8.37 -6.24 -0.75
C GLU A 112 -9.17 -7.56 -0.84
N GLY A 113 -10.06 -7.68 -1.83
CA GLY A 113 -10.83 -8.87 -2.18
C GLY A 113 -10.03 -10.16 -2.42
N GLU A 114 -8.75 -10.14 -2.83
CA GLU A 114 -7.97 -11.40 -2.96
C GLU A 114 -7.54 -11.96 -1.58
N GLY A 115 -7.26 -11.08 -0.62
CA GLY A 115 -7.02 -11.47 0.78
C GLY A 115 -8.30 -11.95 1.44
N GLU A 116 -9.38 -11.17 1.27
CA GLU A 116 -10.70 -11.49 1.83
C GLU A 116 -11.26 -12.81 1.30
N GLN A 117 -11.12 -13.12 0.00
CA GLN A 117 -11.57 -14.40 -0.56
C GLN A 117 -10.80 -15.60 0.01
N ASN A 118 -9.49 -15.46 0.20
CA ASN A 118 -8.69 -16.52 0.80
C ASN A 118 -9.04 -16.72 2.28
N GLU A 119 -9.29 -15.64 3.02
CA GLU A 119 -9.75 -15.70 4.40
C GLU A 119 -11.14 -16.34 4.51
N LEU A 120 -12.10 -15.95 3.65
CA LEU A 120 -13.44 -16.54 3.60
C LEU A 120 -13.39 -18.06 3.37
N ARG A 121 -12.55 -18.49 2.42
CA ARG A 121 -12.34 -19.93 2.13
C ARG A 121 -11.76 -20.65 3.35
N SER A 122 -10.77 -20.06 4.02
CA SER A 122 -10.18 -20.64 5.23
C SER A 122 -11.17 -20.76 6.39
N LEU A 123 -12.09 -19.80 6.53
CA LEU A 123 -13.16 -19.81 7.54
C LEU A 123 -14.20 -20.89 7.22
N GLN A 124 -14.56 -21.06 5.94
CA GLN A 124 -15.47 -22.12 5.49
C GLN A 124 -14.92 -23.52 5.82
N ASP A 125 -13.63 -23.75 5.60
CA ASP A 125 -12.97 -25.04 5.89
C ASP A 125 -12.95 -25.35 7.41
N LYS A 126 -12.67 -24.33 8.23
CA LYS A 126 -12.73 -24.45 9.70
C LYS A 126 -14.15 -24.73 10.20
N LEU A 127 -15.16 -24.08 9.63
CA LEU A 127 -16.57 -24.31 9.97
C LEU A 127 -16.99 -25.74 9.64
N ASN A 128 -16.67 -26.21 8.42
CA ASN A 128 -16.97 -27.57 7.99
C ASN A 128 -16.30 -28.63 8.88
N SER A 129 -15.05 -28.40 9.28
CA SER A 129 -14.32 -29.30 10.18
C SER A 129 -14.95 -29.34 11.58
N THR A 130 -15.36 -28.18 12.09
CA THR A 130 -16.05 -28.06 13.38
C THR A 130 -17.41 -28.76 13.35
N MET A 131 -18.19 -28.58 12.28
CA MET A 131 -19.47 -29.27 12.11
C MET A 131 -19.33 -30.80 12.08
N LYS A 132 -18.29 -31.32 11.41
CA LYS A 132 -17.99 -32.76 11.42
C LYS A 132 -17.67 -33.25 12.83
N LEU A 133 -16.86 -32.51 13.58
CA LEU A 133 -16.50 -32.87 14.95
C LEU A 133 -17.74 -32.91 15.86
N VAL A 134 -18.61 -31.90 15.76
CA VAL A 134 -19.87 -31.82 16.53
C VAL A 134 -20.80 -32.99 16.19
N SER A 135 -20.94 -33.33 14.90
CA SER A 135 -21.73 -34.49 14.46
C SER A 135 -21.19 -35.79 15.04
N HIS A 136 -19.86 -35.98 14.99
CA HIS A 136 -19.21 -37.17 15.53
C HIS A 136 -19.41 -37.30 17.05
N LEU A 137 -19.17 -36.21 17.80
CA LEU A 137 -19.41 -36.17 19.26
C LEU A 137 -20.88 -36.46 19.61
N THR A 138 -21.81 -35.95 18.80
CA THR A 138 -23.25 -36.22 18.99
C THR A 138 -23.58 -37.70 18.81
N SER A 139 -22.98 -38.36 17.80
CA SER A 139 -23.12 -39.82 17.61
C SER A 139 -22.57 -40.60 18.81
N GLN A 140 -21.35 -40.26 19.26
CA GLN A 140 -20.73 -40.93 20.40
C GLN A 140 -21.54 -40.76 21.70
N LEU A 141 -22.12 -39.59 21.93
CA LEU A 141 -23.03 -39.34 23.06
C LEU A 141 -24.29 -40.20 22.99
N ASN A 142 -24.89 -40.36 21.80
CA ASN A 142 -26.06 -41.21 21.62
C ASN A 142 -25.73 -42.69 21.85
N GLU A 143 -24.60 -43.16 21.34
CA GLU A 143 -24.13 -44.55 21.55
C GLU A 143 -23.86 -44.83 23.04
N LEU A 144 -23.23 -43.90 23.76
CA LEU A 144 -23.02 -44.02 25.21
C LEU A 144 -24.34 -44.03 25.99
N LYS A 145 -25.33 -43.24 25.57
CA LYS A 145 -26.67 -43.24 26.17
C LYS A 145 -27.38 -44.58 25.97
N GLU A 146 -27.23 -45.21 24.81
CA GLU A 146 -27.82 -46.54 24.53
C GLU A 146 -27.13 -47.65 25.34
N GLN A 147 -25.81 -47.56 25.56
CA GLN A 147 -25.07 -48.50 26.40
C GLN A 147 -25.39 -48.36 27.90
N GLY A 148 -25.80 -47.17 28.35
CA GLY A 148 -26.19 -46.88 29.73
C GLY A 148 -27.57 -47.37 30.16
N HIS A 149 -28.39 -47.89 29.24
CA HIS A 149 -29.68 -48.51 29.55
C HIS A 149 -29.59 -50.05 29.49
N PRO A 150 -29.31 -50.75 30.61
CA PRO A 150 -29.38 -52.20 30.62
C PRO A 150 -30.82 -52.65 30.33
N LYS A 151 -30.99 -53.52 29.33
CA LYS A 151 -32.23 -54.26 29.09
C LYS A 151 -32.49 -55.15 30.30
N HIS A 152 -33.23 -54.65 31.29
CA HIS A 152 -33.84 -55.51 32.28
C HIS A 152 -34.96 -56.30 31.59
N GLY A 153 -34.61 -57.52 31.17
CA GLY A 153 -35.60 -58.56 30.92
C GLY A 153 -36.34 -58.85 32.22
N VAL A 154 -37.66 -58.85 32.16
CA VAL A 154 -38.49 -59.53 33.15
C VAL A 154 -39.11 -60.73 32.44
N SER A 155 -38.47 -61.87 32.65
CA SER A 155 -39.13 -63.17 32.64
C SER A 155 -39.89 -63.33 33.97
N ASN A 156 -41.19 -63.64 33.91
CA ASN A 156 -41.84 -64.64 34.78
C ASN A 156 -43.22 -64.94 34.16
N SER A 157 -43.56 -66.17 33.79
CA SER A 157 -43.68 -67.42 34.58
C SER A 157 -44.85 -67.37 35.57
N GLN A 158 -45.85 -68.21 35.26
CA GLN A 158 -47.03 -68.62 36.04
C GLN A 158 -48.21 -67.65 36.10
#